data_AF-A0A2D2B4D3-F1
#
_entry.id   AF-A0A2D2B4D3-F1
#
_cell.length_a   1.000
_cell.length_b   1.000
_cell.length_c   1.000
_cell.angle_alpha   90.00
_cell.angle_beta   90.00
_cell.angle_gamma   90.00
#
_symmetry.space_group_name_H-M   'P 1'
#
loop_
_entity.id
_entity.type
_entity.pdbx_description
1 polymer ?
#
loop_
_entity_poly.entity_id
_entity_poly.type
_entity_poly.pdbx_seq_one_letter_code
_entity_poly.pdbx_strand_id
1 'polypeptide(L)' 'MEEASTVYDADYDKRSAAADADAAAGRVVPHEEVAKWLASWGTPNETPLPKSWRR' A
#
# COMPACT_ATOMS: atom_id res chain seq x y z
N MET A 1 -1.27 -8.54 28.92
CA MET A 1 -1.35 -8.42 27.47
C MET A 1 -1.69 -6.97 27.23
N GLU A 2 -0.71 -6.14 26.92
CA GLU A 2 -0.95 -4.72 26.67
C GLU A 2 -1.60 -4.64 25.29
N GLU A 3 -2.91 -4.35 25.28
CA GLU A 3 -3.67 -4.09 24.08
C GLU A 3 -3.01 -2.89 23.39
N ALA A 4 -2.34 -3.11 22.26
CA ALA A 4 -1.69 -2.06 21.50
C ALA A 4 -2.73 -0.97 21.19
N SER A 5 -2.58 0.19 21.83
CA SER A 5 -3.42 1.36 21.62
C SER A 5 -3.32 1.81 20.16
N THR A 6 -4.29 1.43 19.34
CA THR A 6 -4.39 1.86 17.94
C THR A 6 -4.89 3.30 17.88
N VAL A 7 -4.11 4.25 18.38
CA VAL A 7 -4.35 5.66 18.05
C VAL A 7 -3.83 5.86 16.65
N TYR A 8 -4.73 5.75 15.68
CA TYR A 8 -4.49 6.23 14.34
C TYR A 8 -4.07 7.70 14.40
N ASP A 9 -3.16 8.11 13.52
CA ASP A 9 -2.77 9.52 13.45
C ASP A 9 -3.96 10.41 13.07
N ALA A 10 -3.87 11.70 13.40
CA ALA A 10 -4.96 12.66 13.20
C ALA A 10 -5.43 12.77 11.72
N ASP A 11 -4.62 12.32 10.76
CA ASP A 11 -4.93 12.33 9.34
C ASP A 11 -5.46 10.99 8.82
N TYR A 12 -5.58 9.96 9.66
CA TYR A 12 -5.96 8.61 9.23
C TYR A 12 -7.27 8.60 8.45
N ASP A 13 -8.31 9.23 8.98
CA ASP A 13 -9.62 9.28 8.31
C ASP A 13 -9.53 9.93 6.93
N LYS A 14 -8.73 10.99 6.81
CA LYS A 14 -8.48 11.67 5.53
C LYS A 14 -7.77 10.77 4.53
N ARG A 15 -6.75 10.03 4.98
CA ARG A 15 -5.98 9.10 4.14
C ARG A 15 -6.82 7.88 3.74
N SER A 16 -7.62 7.36 4.66
CA SER A 16 -8.55 6.26 4.42
C SER A 16 -9.60 6.64 3.38
N ALA A 17 -10.24 7.80 3.54
CA ALA A 17 -11.23 8.29 2.58
C ALA A 17 -10.62 8.54 1.17
N ALA A 18 -9.36 8.99 1.11
CA ALA A 18 -8.66 9.12 -0.17
C ALA A 18 -8.39 7.76 -0.83
N ALA A 19 -8.00 6.75 -0.05
CA ALA A 19 -7.78 5.38 -0.53
C ALA A 19 -9.08 4.75 -1.06
N ASP A 20 -10.20 4.95 -0.37
CA ASP A 20 -11.51 4.48 -0.84
C ASP A 20 -11.92 5.15 -2.16
N ALA A 21 -11.66 6.44 -2.31
CA ALA A 21 -11.92 7.18 -3.55
C ALA A 21 -11.02 6.71 -4.72
N ASP A 22 -9.77 6.34 -4.44
CA ASP A 22 -8.86 5.73 -5.42
C ASP A 22 -9.35 4.35 -5.84
N ALA A 23 -9.78 3.52 -4.90
CA ALA A 23 -10.33 2.20 -5.16
C ALA A 23 -11.61 2.28 -6.02
N ALA A 24 -12.54 3.17 -5.67
CA ALA A 24 -13.77 3.40 -6.43
C ALA A 24 -13.51 3.91 -7.86
N ALA A 25 -12.44 4.67 -8.06
CA ALA A 25 -12.02 5.17 -9.37
C ALA A 25 -11.12 4.18 -10.15
N GLY A 26 -10.87 2.98 -9.62
CA GLY A 26 -10.00 1.98 -10.25
C GLY A 26 -8.52 2.35 -10.27
N ARG A 27 -8.09 3.32 -9.45
CA ARG A 27 -6.67 3.68 -9.27
C ARG A 27 -6.02 2.70 -8.28
N VAL A 28 -6.06 1.43 -8.63
CA VAL A 28 -5.52 0.32 -7.83
C VAL A 28 -4.33 -0.33 -8.51
N VAL A 29 -3.55 -1.05 -7.74
CA VAL A 29 -2.47 -1.89 -8.23
C VAL A 29 -2.97 -3.34 -8.32
N PRO A 30 -2.81 -4.04 -9.46
CA PRO A 30 -3.18 -5.44 -9.58
C PRO A 30 -2.43 -6.33 -8.58
N HIS A 31 -3.12 -7.32 -8.02
CA HIS A 31 -2.55 -8.23 -7.03
C HIS A 31 -1.31 -8.97 -7.55
N GLU A 32 -1.37 -9.50 -8.78
CA GLU A 32 -0.24 -10.18 -9.42
C GLU A 32 1.02 -9.30 -9.53
N GLU A 33 0.88 -7.99 -9.77
CA GLU A 33 2.02 -7.08 -9.82
C GLU A 33 2.66 -6.91 -8.44
N VAL A 34 1.84 -6.75 -7.40
CA VAL A 34 2.33 -6.68 -6.00
C VAL A 34 3.01 -7.98 -5.61
N ALA A 35 2.41 -9.13 -5.91
CA ALA A 35 2.97 -10.44 -5.60
C ALA A 35 4.33 -10.66 -6.26
N LYS A 36 4.46 -10.31 -7.55
CA LYS A 36 5.72 -10.40 -8.28
C LYS A 36 6.80 -9.49 -7.68
N TRP A 37 6.43 -8.28 -7.30
CA TRP A 37 7.36 -7.35 -6.66
C TRP A 37 7.83 -7.86 -5.31
N LEU A 38 6.92 -8.33 -4.45
CA LEU A 38 7.25 -8.92 -3.15
C LEU A 38 8.15 -10.17 -3.29
N ALA A 39 7.94 -10.98 -4.33
CA ALA A 39 8.79 -12.13 -4.60
C ALA A 39 10.23 -11.76 -5.00
N SER A 40 10.48 -10.52 -5.44
CA SER A 40 11.82 -10.05 -5.79
C SER A 40 12.65 -9.64 -4.57
N TRP A 41 12.01 -9.35 -3.44
CA TRP A 41 12.66 -8.86 -2.23
C TRP A 41 13.64 -9.87 -1.63
N GLY A 42 14.82 -9.39 -1.23
CA GLY A 42 15.86 -10.26 -0.66
C GLY A 42 16.51 -11.20 -1.69
N THR A 43 16.21 -11.02 -2.99
CA THR A 43 16.86 -11.73 -4.10
C THR A 43 17.82 -10.80 -4.84
N PRO A 44 18.80 -11.32 -5.61
CA PRO A 44 19.64 -10.50 -6.48
C PRO A 44 18.85 -9.70 -7.54
N ASN A 45 17.60 -10.06 -7.81
CA ASN A 45 16.72 -9.43 -8.79
C ASN A 45 15.70 -8.48 -8.13
N GLU A 46 15.97 -7.98 -6.93
CA GLU A 46 15.08 -7.06 -6.24
C GLU A 46 14.76 -5.85 -7.10
N THR A 47 13.47 -5.57 -7.26
CA THR A 47 12.97 -4.46 -8.06
C THR A 47 12.44 -3.34 -7.16
N PRO A 48 12.68 -2.06 -7.50
CA PRO A 48 12.10 -0.96 -6.74
C PRO A 48 10.58 -0.97 -6.87
N LEU A 49 9.88 -0.43 -5.86
CA LEU A 49 8.45 -0.16 -5.95
C LEU A 49 8.14 0.62 -7.25
N PRO A 50 7.19 0.18 -8.08
CA PRO A 50 6.82 0.90 -9.29
C PRO A 50 6.45 2.35 -9.00
N LYS A 51 7.10 3.29 -9.68
CA LYS A 51 6.91 4.73 -9.46
C LYS A 51 5.48 5.18 -9.74
N SER A 52 4.78 4.48 -10.64
CA SER A 52 3.37 4.73 -10.96
C SER A 52 2.44 4.57 -9.75
N TRP A 53 2.86 3.84 -8.71
CA TRP A 53 2.08 3.63 -7.49
C TRP A 53 2.22 4.78 -6.48
N ARG A 54 3.25 5.63 -6.59
CA ARG A 54 3.54 6.73 -5.64
C ARG A 54 2.91 8.07 -6.06
N ARG A 55 1.63 8.07 -6.42
CA ARG A 55 0.93 9.31 -6.82
C ARG A 55 1.03 10.39 -5.75
#